data_AF-A0A5Z6V573-F1
#
_entry.id   AF-A0A5Z6V573-F1
#
_cell.length_a   1.000
_cell.length_b   1.000
_cell.length_c   1.000
_cell.angle_alpha   90.00
_cell.angle_beta   90.00
_cell.angle_gamma   90.00
#
_symmetry.space_group_name_H-M   'P 1'
#
loop_
_entity.id
_entity.type
_entity.pdbx_description
1 polymer ?
#
loop_
_entity_poly.entity_id
_entity_poly.type
_entity_poly.pdbx_seq_one_letter_code
_entity_poly.pdbx_strand_id
1 'polypeptide(L)'
;MALKLNRPNIDESQQPATNAETARFISGATRAPVVGKPKLMNFRLSAHFEDILEAEAIRTGQSKTTVLKAALAMYNSQDENIKNHWLLESAKF
;
A
#
# COMPACT_ATOMS: atom_id res chain seq x y z
N MET A 1 -47.12 -21.71 29.61
CA MET A 1 -47.32 -20.54 28.73
C MET A 1 -46.15 -20.51 27.74
N ALA A 2 -46.41 -20.71 26.45
CA ALA A 2 -45.37 -20.75 25.42
C ALA A 2 -45.33 -19.42 24.67
N LEU A 3 -44.18 -18.74 24.65
CA LEU A 3 -43.98 -17.52 23.86
C LEU A 3 -43.89 -17.88 22.37
N LYS A 4 -44.91 -17.48 21.59
CA LYS A 4 -44.85 -17.49 20.13
C LYS A 4 -44.00 -16.30 19.67
N LEU A 5 -42.77 -16.57 19.24
CA LEU A 5 -41.91 -15.59 18.57
C LEU A 5 -42.36 -15.44 17.11
N ASN A 6 -42.70 -14.20 16.71
CA ASN A 6 -42.93 -13.86 15.31
C ASN A 6 -41.59 -13.87 14.57
N ARG A 7 -41.47 -14.75 13.57
CA ARG A 7 -40.32 -14.75 12.66
C ARG A 7 -40.52 -13.61 11.65
N PRO A 8 -39.50 -12.78 11.37
CA PRO A 8 -39.61 -11.77 10.34
C PRO A 8 -39.86 -12.45 8.99
N ASN A 9 -40.80 -11.90 8.22
CA ASN A 9 -41.04 -12.33 6.85
C ASN A 9 -39.91 -11.77 5.99
N ILE A 10 -38.94 -12.62 5.68
CA ILE A 10 -37.86 -12.29 4.76
C ILE A 10 -38.42 -12.62 3.38
N ASP A 11 -38.53 -11.63 2.50
CA ASP A 11 -38.79 -11.92 1.09
C ASP A 11 -37.63 -12.78 0.58
N GLU A 12 -37.88 -14.07 0.43
CA GLU A 12 -36.98 -14.98 -0.26
C GLU A 12 -36.87 -14.49 -1.69
N SER A 13 -35.82 -13.73 -1.98
CA SER A 13 -35.33 -13.56 -3.33
C SER A 13 -34.89 -14.95 -3.81
N GLN A 14 -35.85 -15.70 -4.35
CA GLN A 14 -35.62 -16.94 -5.08
C GLN A 14 -34.99 -16.61 -6.44
N GLN A 15 -33.75 -16.12 -6.40
CA GLN A 15 -32.85 -16.32 -7.51
C GLN A 15 -31.72 -17.22 -6.99
N PRO A 16 -31.66 -18.49 -7.43
CA PRO A 16 -30.51 -19.32 -7.09
C PRO A 16 -29.28 -18.57 -7.59
N ALA A 17 -28.35 -18.29 -6.67
CA ALA A 17 -27.09 -17.61 -7.00
C ALA A 17 -26.51 -18.27 -8.24
N THR A 18 -26.39 -17.49 -9.32
CA THR A 18 -25.94 -18.05 -10.59
C THR A 18 -24.52 -18.59 -10.40
N ASN A 19 -24.16 -19.69 -11.05
CA ASN A 19 -22.81 -20.28 -10.95
C ASN A 19 -21.69 -19.24 -11.19
N ALA A 20 -21.99 -18.18 -11.96
CA ALA A 20 -21.12 -17.03 -12.18
C ALA A 20 -20.93 -16.15 -10.93
N GLU A 21 -21.97 -15.89 -10.14
CA GLU A 21 -21.86 -15.17 -8.87
C GLU A 21 -21.10 -15.99 -7.84
N THR A 22 -21.44 -17.27 -7.69
CA THR A 22 -20.71 -18.20 -6.80
C THR A 22 -19.23 -18.29 -7.18
N ALA A 23 -18.91 -18.38 -8.48
CA ALA A 23 -17.52 -18.34 -8.95
C ALA A 23 -16.83 -17.00 -8.66
N ARG A 24 -17.54 -15.86 -8.76
CA ARG A 24 -17.01 -14.54 -8.40
C ARG A 24 -16.74 -14.42 -6.91
N PHE A 25 -17.62 -14.91 -6.05
CA PHE A 25 -17.41 -14.96 -4.59
C PHE A 25 -16.22 -15.84 -4.22
N ILE A 26 -16.09 -17.04 -4.80
CA ILE A 26 -14.94 -17.94 -4.56
C ILE A 26 -13.63 -17.33 -5.12
N SER A 27 -13.68 -16.65 -6.27
CA SER A 27 -12.51 -15.95 -6.83
C SER A 27 -12.08 -14.74 -6.00
N GLY A 28 -13.03 -14.08 -5.32
CA GLY A 28 -12.74 -13.00 -4.37
C GLY A 28 -12.06 -13.50 -3.10
N ALA A 29 -12.45 -14.67 -2.61
CA ALA A 29 -11.88 -15.29 -1.41
C ALA A 29 -10.51 -15.97 -1.64
N THR A 30 -10.22 -16.40 -2.87
CA THR A 30 -8.93 -17.01 -3.25
C THR A 30 -7.89 -16.02 -3.80
N ARG A 31 -8.24 -14.74 -3.92
CA ARG A 31 -7.24 -13.68 -4.15
C ARG A 31 -6.41 -13.51 -2.89
N ALA A 32 -5.35 -14.32 -2.79
CA ALA A 32 -4.24 -14.04 -1.90
C ALA A 32 -3.87 -12.56 -2.05
N PRO A 33 -3.69 -11.80 -0.95
CA PRO A 33 -3.30 -10.41 -1.05
C PRO A 33 -2.04 -10.37 -1.91
N VAL A 34 -2.06 -9.56 -2.97
CA VAL A 34 -0.93 -9.47 -3.89
C VAL A 34 0.25 -8.88 -3.11
N VAL A 35 1.06 -9.77 -2.55
CA VAL A 35 2.30 -9.42 -1.87
C VAL A 35 3.16 -8.71 -2.90
N GLY A 36 3.46 -7.44 -2.66
CA GLY A 36 4.29 -6.63 -3.56
C GLY A 36 3.56 -5.59 -4.41
N LYS A 37 2.25 -5.33 -4.21
CA LYS A 37 1.65 -4.11 -4.77
C LYS A 37 2.28 -2.88 -4.10
N PRO A 38 2.79 -1.90 -4.87
CA PRO A 38 3.34 -0.68 -4.30
C PRO A 38 2.25 0.05 -3.51
N LYS A 39 2.51 0.29 -2.23
CA LYS A 39 1.63 1.05 -1.35
C LYS A 39 1.93 2.54 -1.54
N LEU A 40 0.88 3.34 -1.76
CA LEU A 40 1.02 4.78 -1.76
C LEU A 40 1.45 5.22 -0.34
N MET A 41 2.60 5.88 -0.25
CA MET A 41 3.12 6.44 1.00
C MET A 41 3.13 7.97 0.87
N ASN A 42 2.55 8.64 1.86
CA ASN A 42 2.56 10.10 1.96
C ASN A 42 3.52 10.49 3.08
N PHE A 43 4.48 11.34 2.77
CA PHE A 43 5.45 11.87 3.72
C PHE A 43 5.60 13.37 3.48
N ARG A 44 6.06 14.10 4.49
CA ARG A 44 6.37 15.53 4.39
C ARG A 44 7.88 15.68 4.29
N LEU A 45 8.35 16.33 3.22
CA LEU A 45 9.75 16.74 3.07
C LEU A 45 9.85 18.26 3.17
N SER A 46 10.98 18.76 3.64
CA SER A 46 11.32 20.17 3.49
C SER A 46 11.65 20.48 2.03
N ALA A 47 11.51 21.76 1.64
CA ALA A 47 11.75 22.20 0.26
C ALA A 47 13.15 21.81 -0.26
N HIS A 48 14.16 21.80 0.62
CA HIS A 48 15.52 21.40 0.27
C HIS A 48 15.59 19.97 -0.29
N PHE A 49 14.89 19.01 0.33
CA PHE A 49 14.89 17.63 -0.15
C PHE A 49 14.02 17.44 -1.38
N GLU A 50 12.99 18.27 -1.57
CA GLU A 50 12.22 18.28 -2.81
C GLU A 50 13.06 18.75 -4.00
N ASP A 51 13.84 19.82 -3.82
CA ASP A 51 14.74 20.34 -4.86
C ASP A 51 15.80 19.31 -5.27
N ILE A 52 16.38 18.59 -4.29
CA ILE A 52 17.33 17.50 -4.57
C ILE A 52 16.65 16.41 -5.40
N LEU A 53 15.44 15.98 -5.01
CA LEU A 53 14.71 14.93 -5.70
C LEU A 53 14.35 15.33 -7.13
N GLU A 54 14.01 16.61 -7.34
CA GLU A 54 13.68 17.17 -8.64
C GLU A 54 14.90 17.32 -9.54
N ALA A 55 16.01 17.84 -9.02
CA ALA A 55 17.26 17.94 -9.73
C ALA A 55 17.75 16.56 -10.21
N GLU A 56 17.66 15.55 -9.35
CA GLU A 56 18.04 14.18 -9.70
C GLU A 56 17.08 13.53 -10.68
N ALA A 57 15.78 13.81 -10.58
CA ALA A 57 14.79 13.35 -11.56
C ALA A 57 15.07 13.94 -12.95
N ILE A 58 15.39 15.24 -13.04
CA ILE A 58 15.75 15.92 -14.30
C ILE A 58 17.06 15.34 -14.85
N ARG A 59 18.09 15.22 -14.02
CA ARG A 59 19.42 14.73 -14.41
C ARG A 59 19.39 13.30 -14.97
N THR A 60 18.58 12.43 -14.36
CA THR A 60 18.48 11.00 -14.73
C THR A 60 17.38 10.73 -15.76
N GLY A 61 16.47 11.68 -15.97
CA GLY A 61 15.24 11.47 -16.75
C GLY A 61 14.26 10.48 -16.11
N GLN A 62 14.47 10.11 -14.85
CA GLN A 62 13.66 9.14 -14.13
C GLN A 62 12.58 9.82 -13.29
N SER A 63 11.53 9.07 -12.95
CA SER A 63 10.50 9.58 -12.04
C SER A 63 11.08 9.83 -10.64
N LYS A 64 10.53 10.83 -9.93
CA LYS A 64 10.79 11.10 -8.51
C LYS A 64 10.73 9.82 -7.65
N THR A 65 9.77 8.95 -7.93
CA THR A 65 9.62 7.63 -7.27
C THR A 65 10.79 6.69 -7.54
N THR A 66 11.31 6.65 -8.77
CA THR A 66 12.47 5.82 -9.14
C THR A 66 13.73 6.31 -8.44
N VAL A 67 13.95 7.62 -8.40
CA VAL A 67 15.08 8.25 -7.68
C VAL A 67 15.01 7.92 -6.19
N LEU A 68 13.84 8.08 -5.57
CA LEU A 68 13.64 7.71 -4.17
C LEU A 68 13.89 6.22 -3.92
N LYS A 69 13.43 5.35 -4.82
CA LYS A 69 13.69 3.90 -4.75
C LYS A 69 15.19 3.60 -4.80
N ALA A 70 15.95 4.27 -5.66
CA ALA A 70 17.39 4.11 -5.75
C ALA A 70 18.09 4.57 -4.47
N ALA A 71 17.68 5.71 -3.90
CA ALA A 71 18.20 6.21 -2.63
C ALA A 71 17.94 5.23 -1.47
N LEU A 72 16.73 4.66 -1.39
CA LEU A 72 16.40 3.65 -0.38
C LEU A 72 17.16 2.34 -0.58
N ALA A 73 17.40 1.92 -1.83
CA ALA A 73 18.22 0.75 -2.12
C ALA A 73 19.67 0.96 -1.68
N MET A 74 20.23 2.15 -1.95
CA MET A 74 21.55 2.55 -1.48
C MET A 74 21.62 2.59 0.06
N TYR A 75 20.62 3.19 0.72
CA TYR A 75 20.53 3.22 2.17
C TYR A 75 20.47 1.79 2.75
N ASN A 76 19.73 0.87 2.11
CA ASN A 76 19.65 -0.51 2.56
C ASN A 76 20.97 -1.27 2.40
N SER A 77 21.78 -0.95 1.40
CA SER A 77 23.06 -1.63 1.14
C SER A 77 24.22 -1.13 2.00
N GLN A 78 24.07 -0.03 2.76
CA GLN A 78 25.13 0.46 3.65
C GLN A 78 25.26 -0.37 4.93
N ASP A 79 26.39 -0.22 5.62
CA ASP A 79 26.57 -0.75 6.98
C ASP A 79 25.73 -0.01 8.00
N GLU A 80 25.36 -0.70 9.09
CA GLU A 80 24.48 -0.17 10.14
C GLU A 80 25.04 1.11 10.78
N ASN A 81 26.36 1.20 10.96
CA ASN A 81 27.00 2.40 11.51
C ASN A 81 26.82 3.62 10.59
N ILE A 82 26.93 3.42 9.27
CA ILE A 82 26.73 4.49 8.28
C ILE A 82 25.27 4.92 8.25
N LYS A 83 24.33 3.96 8.32
CA LYS A 83 22.89 4.26 8.42
C LYS A 83 22.59 5.10 9.65
N ASN A 84 23.11 4.71 10.82
CA ASN A 84 22.91 5.42 12.07
C ASN A 84 23.50 6.82 12.04
N HIS A 85 24.70 6.98 11.45
CA HIS A 85 25.30 8.29 11.25
C HIS A 85 24.38 9.23 10.45
N TRP A 86 23.90 8.79 9.28
CA TRP A 86 23.03 9.61 8.44
C TRP A 86 21.64 9.83 9.05
N LEU A 87 21.12 8.89 9.84
CA LEU A 87 19.87 9.08 10.56
C LEU A 87 20.00 10.18 11.61
N LEU A 88 21.12 10.22 12.34
CA LEU A 88 21.41 11.29 13.31
C LEU A 88 21.67 12.64 12.63
N GLU A 89 22.40 12.66 11.51
CA GLU A 89 22.62 13.87 10.72
C GLU A 89 21.31 14.39 10.10
N SER A 90 20.39 13.51 9.69
CA SER A 90 19.10 13.91 9.10
C SER A 90 18.23 14.75 10.03
N ALA A 91 18.39 14.60 11.35
CA ALA A 91 17.66 15.39 12.34
C ALA A 91 18.11 16.86 12.43
N LYS A 92 19.20 17.22 11.75
CA LYS A 92 19.73 18.59 11.71
C LYS A 92 19.20 19.42 10.52
N PHE A 93 18.48 18.79 9.60
CA PHE A 93 17.93 19.39 8.36
C PHE A 93 16.40 19.45 8.41
#